data_AF-A0A7J4BBH6-F1
#
_entry.id   AF-A0A7J4BBH6-F1
#
_cell.length_a   1.000
_cell.length_b   1.000
_cell.length_c   1.000
_cell.angle_alpha   90.00
_cell.angle_beta   90.00
_cell.angle_gamma   90.00
#
_symmetry.space_group_name_H-M   'P 1'
#
loop_
_entity.id
_entity.type
_entity.pdbx_description
1 polymer ?
#
loop_
_entity_poly.entity_id
_entity_poly.type
_entity_poly.pdbx_seq_one_letter_code
_entity_poly.pdbx_strand_id
1 'polypeptide(L)'
;MEPVRLTALKARIDEIHEGKFVHKEGQEHSYVLTLLGRRLSRVRVLGTVVEKFVKADGSYGILVLDDGFDTIRAKLFKDTAPIENVFEGDVVDVIGRLREYEGEVYILIECVAKVDRDFETLRILELEEIYREQKLKIDKVLEFKKTTADIQELKKLGVHAGLREEEIDAILEALESKEEKPIDKEEAKAIILETIEKNDDGNGIEYSELLLKSGLPEKLVDKVVAELLEAAICYEPQAGRIKKL
;
A
#
# COMPACT_ATOMS: atom_id res chain seq x y z
N MET A 1 -8.74 30.08 6.46
CA MET A 1 -8.63 29.70 5.04
C MET A 1 -9.14 28.27 4.96
N GLU A 2 -10.17 27.99 4.17
CA GLU A 2 -10.65 26.60 4.00
C GLU A 2 -9.58 25.78 3.29
N PRO A 3 -9.41 24.49 3.64
CA PRO A 3 -8.45 23.63 2.97
C PRO A 3 -8.84 23.48 1.48
N VAL A 4 -7.84 23.58 0.60
CA VAL A 4 -8.04 23.44 -0.85
C VAL A 4 -8.67 22.09 -1.16
N ARG A 5 -9.76 22.11 -1.95
CA ARG A 5 -10.45 20.90 -2.40
C ARG A 5 -9.53 20.11 -3.32
N LEU A 6 -9.20 18.87 -2.93
CA LEU A 6 -8.39 17.97 -3.75
C LEU A 6 -9.21 17.32 -4.87
N THR A 7 -8.53 17.01 -5.97
CA THR A 7 -9.08 16.19 -7.06
C THR A 7 -9.35 14.77 -6.56
N ALA A 8 -10.51 14.21 -6.89
CA ALA A 8 -10.80 12.80 -6.60
C ALA A 8 -10.06 11.93 -7.62
N LEU A 9 -9.07 11.16 -7.16
CA LEU A 9 -8.27 10.30 -8.00
C LEU A 9 -8.98 8.97 -8.21
N LYS A 10 -9.04 8.50 -9.47
CA LYS A 10 -9.52 7.14 -9.75
C LYS A 10 -8.56 6.15 -9.13
N ALA A 11 -9.11 5.20 -8.38
CA ALA A 11 -8.31 4.21 -7.68
C ALA A 11 -8.96 2.84 -7.73
N ARG A 12 -8.12 1.81 -7.73
CA ARG A 12 -8.54 0.45 -7.37
C ARG A 12 -8.65 0.34 -5.85
N ILE A 13 -9.41 -0.63 -5.38
CA ILE A 13 -9.55 -0.85 -3.94
C ILE A 13 -8.31 -1.52 -3.35
N ASP A 14 -7.73 -2.49 -4.05
CA ASP A 14 -6.51 -3.19 -3.59
C ASP A 14 -5.33 -2.23 -3.39
N GLU A 15 -5.12 -1.24 -4.26
CA GLU A 15 -4.05 -0.25 -4.07
C GLU A 15 -4.27 0.66 -2.84
N ILE A 16 -5.52 0.80 -2.38
CA ILE A 16 -5.85 1.53 -1.15
C ILE A 16 -5.48 0.67 0.06
N HIS A 17 -5.80 -0.62 0.04
CA HIS A 17 -5.50 -1.54 1.14
C HIS A 17 -4.02 -1.87 1.28
N GLU A 18 -3.32 -2.05 0.15
CA GLU A 18 -1.88 -2.32 0.15
C GLU A 18 -1.04 -1.09 0.50
N GLY A 19 -1.64 0.10 0.43
CA GLY A 19 -0.99 1.36 0.74
C GLY A 19 -0.90 1.63 2.24
N LYS A 20 0.05 2.49 2.63
CA LYS A 20 0.22 2.94 4.01
C LYS A 20 -0.63 4.18 4.25
N PHE A 21 -1.51 4.16 5.25
CA PHE A 21 -2.23 5.36 5.67
C PHE A 21 -1.28 6.30 6.42
N VAL A 22 -1.26 7.57 5.99
CA VAL A 22 -0.43 8.63 6.57
C VAL A 22 -1.33 9.68 7.19
N HIS A 23 -1.33 9.72 8.52
CA HIS A 23 -2.01 10.76 9.27
C HIS A 23 -1.30 12.09 9.12
N LYS A 24 -2.08 13.13 8.81
CA LYS A 24 -1.63 14.51 8.72
C LYS A 24 -2.40 15.37 9.71
N GLU A 25 -1.68 16.18 10.46
CA GLU A 25 -2.24 17.15 11.40
C GLU A 25 -2.47 18.52 10.74
N GLY A 26 -3.37 19.31 11.32
CA GLY A 26 -3.60 20.69 10.89
C GLY A 26 -4.35 20.81 9.56
N GLN A 27 -3.75 21.50 8.59
CA GLN A 27 -4.39 21.84 7.31
C GLN A 27 -4.11 20.84 6.17
N GLU A 28 -3.16 19.92 6.37
CA GLU A 28 -2.83 18.89 5.39
C GLU A 28 -3.85 17.75 5.41
N HIS A 29 -4.18 17.23 4.23
CA HIS A 29 -5.09 16.10 4.13
C HIS A 29 -4.34 14.80 4.40
N SER A 30 -4.87 13.95 5.28
CA SER A 30 -4.39 12.56 5.39
C SER A 30 -4.58 11.83 4.05
N TYR A 31 -3.76 10.84 3.79
CA TYR A 31 -3.79 10.09 2.54
C TYR A 31 -3.32 8.66 2.73
N VAL A 32 -3.65 7.80 1.77
CA VAL A 32 -2.96 6.52 1.57
C VAL A 32 -1.81 6.73 0.59
N LEU A 33 -0.60 6.34 0.99
CA LEU A 33 0.55 6.21 0.09
C LEU A 33 0.52 4.82 -0.54
N THR A 34 0.21 4.74 -1.83
CA THR A 34 0.20 3.46 -2.54
C THR A 34 1.60 2.96 -2.82
N LEU A 35 1.74 1.66 -3.08
CA LEU A 35 3.01 1.04 -3.48
C LEU A 35 3.61 1.62 -4.78
N LEU A 36 2.81 2.33 -5.58
CA LEU A 36 3.27 2.98 -6.81
C LEU A 36 3.64 4.45 -6.58
N GLY A 37 3.71 4.91 -5.33
CA GLY A 37 4.05 6.30 -5.02
C GLY A 37 2.95 7.29 -5.37
N ARG A 38 1.68 6.90 -5.23
CA ARG A 38 0.53 7.80 -5.35
C ARG A 38 0.03 8.17 -3.96
N ARG A 39 -0.30 9.44 -3.73
CA ARG A 39 -0.96 9.91 -2.51
C ARG A 39 -2.46 10.06 -2.74
N LEU A 40 -3.25 9.18 -2.13
CA LEU A 40 -4.70 9.14 -2.26
C LEU A 40 -5.36 9.75 -1.00
N SER A 41 -5.74 11.03 -1.02
CA SER A 41 -6.60 11.62 0.03
C SER A 41 -8.08 11.50 -0.30
N ARG A 42 -8.41 11.68 -1.57
CA ARG A 42 -9.75 11.71 -2.11
C ARG A 42 -9.80 10.82 -3.33
N VAL A 43 -10.72 9.88 -3.33
CA VAL A 43 -10.80 8.81 -4.34
C VAL A 43 -12.12 8.86 -5.08
N ARG A 44 -12.09 8.31 -6.29
CA ARG A 44 -13.25 7.99 -7.12
C ARG A 44 -13.19 6.50 -7.43
N VAL A 45 -13.99 5.70 -6.72
CA VAL A 45 -14.03 4.24 -6.84
C VAL A 45 -15.33 3.87 -7.53
N LEU A 46 -15.24 3.02 -8.55
CA LEU A 46 -16.41 2.45 -9.21
C LEU A 46 -16.44 0.97 -8.84
N GLY A 47 -17.59 0.51 -8.36
CA GLY A 47 -17.74 -0.86 -7.90
C GLY A 47 -19.20 -1.25 -7.75
N THR A 48 -19.43 -2.56 -7.66
CA THR A 48 -20.73 -3.14 -7.35
C THR A 48 -20.99 -3.07 -5.85
N VAL A 49 -22.19 -2.68 -5.46
CA VAL A 49 -22.62 -2.72 -4.05
C VAL A 49 -22.90 -4.16 -3.66
N VAL A 50 -22.11 -4.71 -2.76
CA VAL A 50 -22.27 -6.10 -2.27
C VAL A 50 -23.01 -6.18 -0.94
N GLU A 51 -23.01 -5.09 -0.16
CA GLU A 51 -23.76 -4.99 1.09
C GLU A 51 -24.20 -3.53 1.30
N LYS A 52 -25.42 -3.34 1.83
CA LYS A 52 -25.92 -2.03 2.28
C LYS A 52 -26.48 -2.11 3.69
N PHE A 53 -26.06 -1.17 4.54
CA PHE A 53 -26.65 -0.95 5.85
C PHE A 53 -27.06 0.52 6.00
N VAL A 54 -28.27 0.77 6.49
CA VAL A 54 -28.74 2.10 6.89
C VAL A 54 -29.39 1.98 8.25
N LYS A 55 -28.92 2.79 9.21
CA LYS A 55 -29.53 2.85 10.53
C LYS A 55 -30.94 3.43 10.42
N ALA A 56 -31.88 2.93 11.22
CA ALA A 56 -33.31 3.28 11.13
C ALA A 56 -33.60 4.81 11.24
N ASP A 57 -32.73 5.57 11.91
CA ASP A 57 -32.84 7.02 12.07
C ASP A 57 -32.15 7.83 10.95
N GLY A 58 -31.55 7.17 9.95
CA GLY A 58 -30.83 7.81 8.84
C GLY A 58 -29.52 8.49 9.25
N SER A 59 -29.05 8.30 10.49
CA SER A 59 -27.85 8.98 10.99
C SER A 59 -26.54 8.29 10.58
N TYR A 60 -26.61 7.08 10.05
CA TYR A 60 -25.44 6.29 9.69
C TYR A 60 -25.76 5.30 8.57
N GLY A 61 -24.87 5.21 7.59
CA GLY A 61 -25.01 4.30 6.46
C GLY A 61 -23.66 3.75 6.02
N ILE A 62 -23.68 2.51 5.52
CA ILE A 62 -22.53 1.81 4.96
C ILE A 62 -22.94 1.23 3.61
N LEU A 63 -22.07 1.38 2.63
CA LEU A 63 -22.01 0.52 1.46
C LEU A 63 -20.71 -0.29 1.54
N VAL A 64 -20.75 -1.57 1.19
CA VAL A 64 -19.56 -2.34 0.85
C VAL A 64 -19.49 -2.41 -0.67
N LEU A 65 -18.38 -1.91 -1.22
CA LEU A 65 -18.15 -1.82 -2.66
C LEU A 65 -17.12 -2.87 -3.07
N ASP A 66 -17.36 -3.57 -4.18
CA ASP A 66 -16.44 -4.51 -4.81
C ASP A 66 -16.09 -4.00 -6.22
N ASP A 67 -14.81 -3.80 -6.53
CA ASP A 67 -14.33 -3.34 -7.85
C ASP A 67 -13.76 -4.47 -8.73
N GLY A 68 -13.91 -5.73 -8.30
CA GLY A 68 -13.35 -6.91 -8.93
C GLY A 68 -11.90 -7.22 -8.53
N PHE A 69 -11.23 -6.32 -7.79
CA PHE A 69 -9.89 -6.54 -7.26
C PHE A 69 -9.90 -6.70 -5.74
N ASP A 70 -10.72 -5.91 -5.04
CA ASP A 70 -10.93 -6.03 -3.60
C ASP A 70 -12.26 -5.35 -3.18
N THR A 71 -12.57 -5.33 -1.88
CA THR A 71 -13.78 -4.75 -1.33
C THR A 71 -13.49 -3.66 -0.30
N ILE A 72 -14.25 -2.56 -0.25
CA ILE A 72 -14.05 -1.49 0.74
C ILE A 72 -15.35 -0.98 1.33
N ARG A 73 -15.32 -0.62 2.62
CA ARG A 73 -16.43 0.06 3.28
C ARG A 73 -16.46 1.53 2.91
N ALA A 74 -17.60 2.01 2.46
CA ALA A 74 -17.89 3.40 2.22
C ALA A 74 -18.98 3.87 3.21
N LYS A 75 -18.63 4.82 4.08
CA LYS A 75 -19.41 5.22 5.26
C LYS A 75 -20.00 6.63 5.08
N LEU A 76 -21.24 6.81 5.54
CA LEU A 76 -21.93 8.09 5.70
C LEU A 76 -22.25 8.31 7.18
N PHE A 77 -22.07 9.54 7.64
CA PHE A 77 -22.42 9.97 8.99
C PHE A 77 -23.40 11.14 8.91
N LYS A 78 -24.37 11.18 9.82
CA LYS A 78 -25.43 12.18 9.98
C LYS A 78 -26.52 12.19 8.91
N ASP A 79 -26.21 11.87 7.66
CA ASP A 79 -27.17 11.89 6.56
C ASP A 79 -26.90 10.73 5.58
N THR A 80 -27.89 9.87 5.39
CA THR A 80 -27.84 8.72 4.47
C THR A 80 -28.61 8.93 3.16
N ALA A 81 -29.19 10.11 2.94
CA ALA A 81 -29.88 10.44 1.70
C ALA A 81 -29.09 10.11 0.42
N PRO A 82 -27.74 10.28 0.35
CA PRO A 82 -26.97 9.94 -0.86
C PRO A 82 -27.04 8.48 -1.30
N ILE A 83 -27.42 7.55 -0.42
CA ILE A 83 -27.48 6.10 -0.71
C ILE A 83 -28.89 5.52 -0.56
N GLU A 84 -29.91 6.35 -0.37
CA GLU A 84 -31.29 5.89 -0.14
C GLU A 84 -31.77 4.97 -1.26
N ASN A 85 -31.56 5.38 -2.52
CA ASN A 85 -31.98 4.65 -3.73
C ASN A 85 -30.89 3.77 -4.35
N VAL A 86 -29.84 3.46 -3.60
CA VAL A 86 -28.79 2.50 -3.97
C VAL A 86 -29.12 1.15 -3.36
N PHE A 87 -29.00 0.05 -4.11
CA PHE A 87 -29.32 -1.30 -3.68
C PHE A 87 -28.15 -2.26 -3.95
N GLU A 88 -28.14 -3.39 -3.26
CA GLU A 88 -27.18 -4.47 -3.54
C GLU A 88 -27.32 -4.94 -5.01
N GLY A 89 -26.18 -5.13 -5.67
CA GLY A 89 -26.08 -5.43 -7.09
C GLY A 89 -26.05 -4.22 -8.02
N ASP A 90 -26.31 -3.00 -7.52
CA ASP A 90 -26.10 -1.78 -8.30
C ASP A 90 -24.61 -1.52 -8.52
N VAL A 91 -24.24 -1.07 -9.72
CA VAL A 91 -22.92 -0.51 -9.99
C VAL A 91 -22.97 0.98 -9.67
N VAL A 92 -22.03 1.44 -8.83
CA VAL A 92 -21.97 2.83 -8.38
C VAL A 92 -20.58 3.42 -8.57
N ASP A 93 -20.55 4.71 -8.88
CA ASP A 93 -19.34 5.53 -8.88
C ASP A 93 -19.37 6.43 -7.64
N VAL A 94 -18.44 6.18 -6.73
CA VAL A 94 -18.36 6.79 -5.40
C VAL A 94 -17.19 7.73 -5.33
N ILE A 95 -17.46 8.98 -4.97
CA ILE A 95 -16.43 9.96 -4.62
C ILE A 95 -16.43 10.13 -3.11
N GLY A 96 -15.26 10.03 -2.51
CA GLY A 96 -15.11 10.20 -1.07
C GLY A 96 -13.68 10.44 -0.62
N ARG A 97 -13.52 10.68 0.67
CA ARG A 97 -12.20 10.89 1.32
C ARG A 97 -11.78 9.64 2.05
N LEU A 98 -10.51 9.25 1.93
CA LEU A 98 -9.99 8.14 2.71
C LEU A 98 -9.81 8.55 4.17
N ARG A 99 -10.21 7.64 5.06
CA ARG A 99 -10.10 7.77 6.51
C ARG A 99 -9.63 6.43 7.06
N GLU A 100 -9.03 6.47 8.24
CA GLU A 100 -8.63 5.28 8.97
C GLU A 100 -9.22 5.33 10.38
N TYR A 101 -9.70 4.19 10.84
CA TYR A 101 -10.11 3.99 12.22
C TYR A 101 -9.72 2.58 12.65
N GLU A 102 -8.97 2.46 13.75
CA GLU A 102 -8.49 1.17 14.29
C GLU A 102 -7.81 0.27 13.24
N GLY A 103 -7.03 0.86 12.32
CA GLY A 103 -6.33 0.14 11.25
C GLY A 103 -7.17 -0.14 10.01
N GLU A 104 -8.48 0.12 10.03
CA GLU A 104 -9.36 -0.05 8.88
C GLU A 104 -9.42 1.24 8.05
N VAL A 105 -8.94 1.19 6.80
CA VAL A 105 -9.12 2.26 5.82
C VAL A 105 -10.51 2.16 5.19
N TYR A 106 -11.24 3.28 5.15
CA TYR A 106 -12.58 3.35 4.58
C TYR A 106 -12.80 4.65 3.79
N ILE A 107 -13.81 4.65 2.92
CA ILE A 107 -14.21 5.84 2.16
C ILE A 107 -15.28 6.60 2.94
N LEU A 108 -15.00 7.83 3.36
CA LEU A 108 -16.04 8.77 3.79
C LEU A 108 -16.72 9.34 2.55
N ILE A 109 -17.96 8.93 2.29
CA ILE A 109 -18.71 9.28 1.08
C ILE A 109 -18.95 10.81 1.02
N GLU A 110 -18.71 11.39 -0.15
CA GLU A 110 -19.16 12.74 -0.52
C GLU A 110 -20.28 12.70 -1.56
N CYS A 111 -20.21 11.74 -2.50
CA CYS A 111 -21.19 11.57 -3.56
C CYS A 111 -21.22 10.12 -4.04
N VAL A 112 -22.40 9.63 -4.40
CA VAL A 112 -22.63 8.32 -5.01
C VAL A 112 -23.51 8.53 -6.23
N ALA A 113 -23.14 7.92 -7.36
CA ALA A 113 -23.94 7.90 -8.56
C ALA A 113 -24.12 6.46 -9.05
N LYS A 114 -25.36 6.04 -9.31
CA LYS A 114 -25.63 4.79 -10.03
C LYS A 114 -25.19 4.95 -11.48
N VAL A 115 -24.51 3.94 -12.03
CA VAL A 115 -23.99 3.95 -13.40
C VAL A 115 -24.33 2.65 -14.11
N ASP A 116 -24.33 2.68 -15.44
CA ASP A 116 -24.47 1.48 -16.25
C ASP A 116 -23.24 0.59 -16.15
N ARG A 117 -23.45 -0.73 -16.29
CA ARG A 117 -22.38 -1.73 -16.18
C ARG A 117 -21.25 -1.53 -17.20
N ASP A 118 -21.55 -0.96 -18.36
CA ASP A 118 -20.55 -0.67 -19.41
C ASP A 118 -19.42 0.24 -18.90
N PHE A 119 -19.66 1.05 -17.86
CA PHE A 119 -18.62 1.89 -17.25
C PHE A 119 -17.56 1.10 -16.49
N GLU A 120 -17.80 -0.16 -16.10
CA GLU A 120 -16.78 -1.01 -15.48
C GLU A 120 -15.62 -1.25 -16.45
N THR A 121 -15.93 -1.59 -17.70
CA THR A 121 -14.91 -1.82 -18.73
C THR A 121 -14.13 -0.54 -19.02
N LEU A 122 -14.82 0.59 -19.13
CA LEU A 122 -14.16 1.89 -19.28
C LEU A 122 -13.24 2.19 -18.09
N ARG A 123 -13.72 1.98 -16.85
CA ARG A 123 -12.93 2.23 -15.64
C ARG A 123 -11.65 1.40 -15.61
N ILE A 124 -11.71 0.12 -16.01
CA ILE A 124 -10.52 -0.73 -16.11
C ILE A 124 -9.49 -0.11 -17.07
N LEU A 125 -9.91 0.34 -18.25
CA LEU A 125 -9.00 0.97 -19.23
C LEU A 125 -8.41 2.28 -18.70
N GLU A 126 -9.20 3.10 -18.01
CA GLU A 126 -8.73 4.35 -17.39
C GLU A 126 -7.69 4.07 -16.29
N LEU A 127 -7.91 3.03 -15.47
CA LEU A 127 -6.97 2.62 -14.42
C LEU A 127 -5.67 2.07 -15.02
N GLU A 128 -5.75 1.31 -16.11
CA GLU A 128 -4.59 0.82 -16.86
C GLU A 128 -3.74 1.96 -17.44
N GLU A 129 -4.38 3.00 -17.99
CA GLU A 129 -3.69 4.19 -18.48
C GLU A 129 -2.97 4.92 -17.35
N ILE A 130 -3.66 5.17 -16.23
CA ILE A 130 -3.08 5.78 -15.02
C ILE A 130 -1.89 4.96 -14.51
N TYR A 131 -2.01 3.63 -14.49
CA TYR A 131 -0.94 2.74 -14.06
C TYR A 131 0.29 2.88 -14.95
N ARG A 132 0.13 2.88 -16.28
CA ARG A 132 1.24 3.04 -17.24
C ARG A 132 1.93 4.38 -17.08
N GLU A 133 1.16 5.46 -16.97
CA GLU A 133 1.72 6.80 -16.74
C GLU A 133 2.52 6.86 -15.44
N GLN A 134 1.96 6.31 -14.36
CA GLN A 134 2.64 6.28 -13.07
C GLN A 134 3.93 5.45 -13.13
N LYS A 135 3.92 4.32 -13.82
CA LYS A 135 5.10 3.48 -14.00
C LYS A 135 6.23 4.23 -14.72
N LEU A 136 5.91 4.99 -15.78
CA LEU A 136 6.88 5.84 -16.47
C LEU A 136 7.50 6.89 -15.55
N LYS A 137 6.73 7.45 -14.60
CA LYS A 137 7.27 8.38 -13.59
C LYS A 137 8.23 7.68 -12.64
N ILE A 138 7.88 6.47 -12.17
CA ILE A 138 8.74 5.65 -11.30
C ILE A 138 10.06 5.32 -11.99
N ASP A 139 10.00 4.85 -13.25
CA ASP A 139 11.19 4.48 -14.03
C ASP A 139 12.16 5.66 -14.16
N LYS A 140 11.65 6.86 -14.45
CA LYS A 140 12.45 8.10 -14.48
C LYS A 140 13.10 8.41 -13.13
N VAL A 141 12.34 8.30 -12.02
CA VAL A 141 12.88 8.54 -10.67
C VAL A 141 14.00 7.54 -10.34
N LEU A 142 13.84 6.27 -10.72
CA LEU A 142 14.87 5.24 -10.56
C LEU A 142 16.11 5.52 -11.41
N GLU A 143 15.98 6.03 -12.64
CA GLU A 143 17.10 6.46 -13.47
C GLU A 143 17.89 7.61 -12.81
N PHE A 144 17.18 8.60 -12.24
CA PHE A 144 17.84 9.69 -11.51
C PHE A 144 18.54 9.20 -10.23
N LYS A 145 17.92 8.28 -9.48
CA LYS A 145 18.53 7.65 -8.28
C LYS A 145 19.84 6.90 -8.59
N LYS A 146 20.01 6.38 -9.82
CA LYS A 146 21.27 5.76 -10.28
C LYS A 146 22.37 6.78 -10.59
N THR A 147 22.00 8.02 -10.89
CA THR A 147 22.92 9.06 -11.36
C THR A 147 23.46 9.92 -10.22
N THR A 148 22.64 10.17 -9.20
CA THR A 148 23.03 10.95 -8.02
C THR A 148 22.40 10.36 -6.76
N ALA A 149 23.19 10.33 -5.68
CA ALA A 149 22.72 9.97 -4.35
C ALA A 149 22.16 11.19 -3.58
N ASP A 150 22.36 12.41 -4.09
CA ASP A 150 21.82 13.63 -3.48
C ASP A 150 20.34 13.79 -3.85
N ILE A 151 19.47 13.69 -2.84
CA ILE A 151 18.01 13.84 -2.98
C ILE A 151 17.63 15.20 -3.59
N GLN A 152 18.34 16.28 -3.23
CA GLN A 152 18.04 17.62 -3.75
C GLN A 152 18.40 17.76 -5.22
N GLU A 153 19.48 17.11 -5.65
CA GLU A 153 19.84 17.05 -7.07
C GLU A 153 18.88 16.17 -7.86
N LEU A 154 18.49 15.00 -7.32
CA LEU A 154 17.48 14.13 -7.90
C LEU A 154 16.15 14.86 -8.11
N LYS A 155 15.68 15.60 -7.11
CA LYS A 155 14.47 16.43 -7.20
C LYS A 155 14.57 17.45 -8.32
N LYS A 156 15.71 18.15 -8.44
CA LYS A 156 15.95 19.10 -9.53
C LYS A 156 15.87 18.42 -10.89
N LEU A 157 16.50 17.25 -11.07
CA LEU A 157 16.45 16.47 -12.31
C LEU A 157 15.01 16.07 -12.66
N GLY A 158 14.26 15.56 -11.67
CA GLY A 158 12.86 15.17 -11.87
C GLY A 158 11.95 16.32 -12.26
N VAL A 159 12.12 17.50 -11.62
CA VAL A 159 11.36 18.71 -11.98
C VAL A 159 11.68 19.17 -13.40
N HIS A 160 12.95 19.15 -13.82
CA HIS A 160 13.32 19.44 -15.22
C HIS A 160 12.73 18.43 -16.21
N ALA A 161 12.48 17.18 -15.78
CA ALA A 161 11.84 16.14 -16.57
C ALA A 161 10.30 16.20 -16.55
N GLY A 162 9.71 17.24 -15.94
CA GLY A 162 8.27 17.49 -15.93
C GLY A 162 7.50 16.81 -14.78
N LEU A 163 8.19 16.28 -13.76
CA LEU A 163 7.57 15.72 -12.56
C LEU A 163 7.35 16.83 -11.52
N ARG A 164 6.28 16.74 -10.73
CA ARG A 164 6.13 17.61 -9.56
C ARG A 164 6.96 17.07 -8.40
N GLU A 165 7.49 17.96 -7.57
CA GLU A 165 8.30 17.57 -6.41
C GLU A 165 7.54 16.61 -5.48
N GLU A 166 6.26 16.85 -5.24
CA GLU A 166 5.38 15.98 -4.44
C GLU A 166 5.25 14.56 -5.02
N GLU A 167 5.30 14.41 -6.35
CA GLU A 167 5.25 13.10 -7.01
C GLU A 167 6.57 12.35 -6.83
N ILE A 168 7.69 13.07 -6.92
CA ILE A 168 9.03 12.50 -6.67
C ILE A 168 9.11 12.02 -5.22
N ASP A 169 8.69 12.85 -4.27
CA ASP A 169 8.68 12.52 -2.84
C ASP A 169 7.83 11.29 -2.56
N ALA A 170 6.61 11.22 -3.11
CA ALA A 170 5.74 10.07 -2.92
C ALA A 170 6.33 8.79 -3.53
N ILE A 171 6.99 8.88 -4.69
CA ILE A 171 7.65 7.73 -5.33
C ILE A 171 8.84 7.26 -4.48
N LEU A 172 9.70 8.16 -4.02
CA LEU A 172 10.84 7.80 -3.18
C LEU A 172 10.38 7.14 -1.86
N GLU A 173 9.40 7.72 -1.19
CA GLU A 173 8.81 7.20 0.05
C GLU A 173 8.20 5.80 -0.15
N ALA A 174 7.52 5.56 -1.28
CA ALA A 174 6.97 4.25 -1.61
C ALA A 174 8.04 3.21 -1.97
N LEU A 175 9.14 3.62 -2.61
CA LEU A 175 10.27 2.74 -2.91
C LEU A 175 10.99 2.31 -1.63
N GLU A 176 11.24 3.25 -0.71
CA GLU A 176 11.80 2.96 0.62
C GLU A 176 10.88 2.01 1.41
N SER A 177 9.57 2.26 1.40
CA SER A 177 8.60 1.39 2.06
C SER A 177 8.52 -0.03 1.45
N LYS A 178 8.86 -0.20 0.17
CA LYS A 178 8.97 -1.53 -0.47
C LYS A 178 10.23 -2.26 -0.05
N GLU A 179 11.34 -1.55 0.12
CA GLU A 179 12.57 -2.10 0.68
C GLU A 179 12.37 -2.51 2.15
N GLU A 180 11.42 -1.86 2.86
CA GLU A 180 11.00 -2.20 4.23
C GLU A 180 9.84 -3.20 4.35
N LYS A 181 9.19 -3.62 3.25
CA LYS A 181 8.09 -4.60 3.34
C LYS A 181 8.61 -5.86 4.05
N PRO A 182 7.94 -6.33 5.13
CA PRO A 182 8.39 -7.50 5.84
C PRO A 182 8.33 -8.66 4.85
N ILE A 183 9.48 -9.20 4.51
CA ILE A 183 9.56 -10.56 4.00
C ILE A 183 8.76 -11.37 4.99
N ASP A 184 7.73 -12.10 4.51
CA ASP A 184 6.86 -12.85 5.39
C ASP A 184 7.75 -13.68 6.30
N LYS A 185 7.44 -13.71 7.59
CA LYS A 185 8.26 -14.39 8.57
C LYS A 185 8.47 -15.87 8.20
N GLU A 186 7.48 -16.48 7.53
CA GLU A 186 7.59 -17.82 6.92
C GLU A 186 8.58 -17.85 5.75
N GLU A 187 8.53 -16.87 4.85
CA GLU A 187 9.43 -16.74 3.70
C GLU A 187 10.87 -16.44 4.15
N ALA A 188 11.05 -15.55 5.13
CA ALA A 188 12.33 -15.26 5.75
C ALA A 188 12.91 -16.49 6.46
N LYS A 189 12.05 -17.28 7.15
CA LYS A 189 12.45 -18.58 7.72
C LYS A 189 12.94 -19.54 6.64
N ALA A 190 12.23 -19.65 5.52
CA ALA A 190 12.63 -20.50 4.41
C ALA A 190 13.98 -20.08 3.81
N ILE A 191 14.16 -18.77 3.54
CA ILE A 191 15.41 -18.21 3.00
C ILE A 191 16.58 -18.43 3.97
N ILE A 192 16.38 -18.20 5.27
CA ILE A 192 17.43 -18.38 6.29
C ILE A 192 17.84 -19.85 6.39
N LEU A 193 16.86 -20.78 6.45
CA LEU A 193 17.16 -22.21 6.52
C LEU A 193 17.88 -22.71 5.28
N GLU A 194 17.43 -22.29 4.09
CA GLU A 194 18.08 -22.64 2.83
C GLU A 194 19.51 -22.06 2.74
N THR A 195 19.71 -20.83 3.22
CA THR A 195 21.03 -20.19 3.25
C THR A 195 21.98 -20.91 4.21
N ILE A 196 21.50 -21.31 5.39
CA ILE A 196 22.29 -22.10 6.36
C ILE A 196 22.69 -23.43 5.71
N GLU A 197 21.75 -24.18 5.12
CA GLU A 197 22.04 -25.49 4.51
C GLU A 197 23.04 -25.41 3.35
N LYS A 198 22.90 -24.42 2.47
CA LYS A 198 23.78 -24.28 1.29
C LYS A 198 25.22 -23.87 1.66
N ASN A 199 25.41 -23.26 2.82
CA ASN A 199 26.69 -22.67 3.23
C ASN A 199 27.22 -23.28 4.54
N ASP A 200 26.68 -24.42 4.98
CA ASP A 200 27.20 -25.16 6.12
C ASP A 200 28.49 -25.89 5.71
N ASP A 201 29.60 -25.49 6.32
CA ASP A 201 30.93 -26.09 6.14
C ASP A 201 31.21 -27.27 7.10
N GLY A 202 30.20 -27.71 7.84
CA GLY A 202 30.29 -28.70 8.90
C GLY A 202 30.22 -28.07 10.30
N ASN A 203 30.43 -26.76 10.44
CA ASN A 203 30.33 -26.01 11.69
C ASN A 203 29.24 -24.93 11.65
N GLY A 204 28.28 -25.03 10.73
CA GLY A 204 27.25 -24.02 10.52
C GLY A 204 27.75 -22.85 9.67
N ILE A 205 26.93 -21.82 9.51
CA ILE A 205 27.26 -20.57 8.82
C ILE A 205 27.58 -19.47 9.84
N GLU A 206 28.52 -18.58 9.53
CA GLU A 206 28.79 -17.40 10.36
C GLU A 206 27.65 -16.38 10.24
N TYR A 207 27.28 -15.72 11.33
CA TYR A 207 26.15 -14.78 11.35
C TYR A 207 26.30 -13.63 10.34
N SER A 208 27.51 -13.08 10.26
CA SER A 208 27.89 -12.05 9.29
C SER A 208 27.70 -12.50 7.84
N GLU A 209 28.02 -13.77 7.55
CA GLU A 209 27.86 -14.38 6.24
C GLU A 209 26.39 -14.70 5.93
N LEU A 210 25.62 -15.11 6.94
CA LEU A 210 24.17 -15.31 6.84
C LEU A 210 23.45 -14.01 6.48
N LEU A 211 23.81 -12.89 7.11
CA LEU A 211 23.28 -11.56 6.77
C LEU A 211 23.55 -11.20 5.31
N LEU A 212 24.81 -11.37 4.88
CA LEU A 212 25.24 -11.04 3.50
C LEU A 212 24.56 -11.91 2.45
N LYS A 213 24.47 -13.23 2.67
CA LYS A 213 23.97 -14.19 1.67
C LYS A 213 22.46 -14.30 1.64
N SER A 214 21.78 -14.03 2.76
CA SER A 214 20.32 -14.04 2.80
C SER A 214 19.71 -12.81 2.13
N GLY A 215 20.44 -11.68 2.07
CA GLY A 215 19.93 -10.42 1.54
C GLY A 215 18.78 -9.83 2.36
N LEU A 216 18.57 -10.33 3.58
CA LEU A 216 17.49 -9.93 4.49
C LEU A 216 17.94 -8.78 5.39
N PRO A 217 17.03 -7.90 5.83
CA PRO A 217 17.32 -6.89 6.85
C PRO A 217 17.80 -7.52 8.16
N GLU A 218 18.84 -6.98 8.77
CA GLU A 218 19.47 -7.51 10.00
C GLU A 218 18.45 -7.77 11.13
N LYS A 219 17.57 -6.81 11.38
CA LYS A 219 16.50 -6.94 12.40
C LYS A 219 15.58 -8.14 12.16
N LEU A 220 15.36 -8.52 10.90
CA LEU A 220 14.51 -9.65 10.55
C LEU A 220 15.27 -10.97 10.74
N VAL A 221 16.56 -10.99 10.37
CA VAL A 221 17.44 -12.14 10.61
C VAL A 221 17.57 -12.42 12.11
N ASP A 222 17.84 -11.39 12.93
CA ASP A 222 17.94 -11.52 14.40
C ASP A 222 16.69 -12.22 14.97
N LYS A 223 15.51 -11.73 14.59
CA LYS A 223 14.23 -12.22 15.09
C LYS A 223 13.97 -13.67 14.67
N VAL A 224 14.21 -13.99 13.40
CA VAL A 224 13.98 -15.33 12.87
C VAL A 224 14.97 -16.33 13.46
N VAL A 225 16.24 -15.97 13.56
CA VAL A 225 17.29 -16.80 14.14
C VAL A 225 17.00 -17.10 15.61
N ALA A 226 16.63 -16.08 16.40
CA ALA A 226 16.27 -16.27 17.80
C ALA A 226 15.15 -17.32 17.96
N GLU A 227 14.12 -17.25 17.13
CA GLU A 227 13.03 -18.23 17.15
C GLU A 227 13.45 -19.63 16.69
N LEU A 228 14.32 -19.75 15.68
CA LEU A 228 14.82 -21.04 15.22
C LEU A 228 15.68 -21.73 16.30
N LEU A 229 16.42 -20.95 17.09
CA LEU A 229 17.17 -21.42 18.25
C LEU A 229 16.23 -21.81 19.40
N GLU A 230 15.23 -20.97 19.73
CA GLU A 230 14.23 -21.26 20.76
C GLU A 230 13.40 -22.51 20.42
N ALA A 231 13.03 -22.69 19.16
CA ALA A 231 12.28 -23.84 18.67
C ALA A 231 13.14 -25.10 18.49
N ALA A 232 14.45 -25.04 18.77
CA ALA A 232 15.41 -26.12 18.54
C ALA A 232 15.35 -26.68 17.11
N ILE A 233 15.23 -25.80 16.12
CA ILE A 233 15.38 -26.13 14.69
C ILE A 233 16.83 -25.88 14.25
N CYS A 234 17.45 -24.86 14.83
CA CYS A 234 18.86 -24.55 14.70
C CYS A 234 19.55 -24.57 16.07
N TYR A 235 20.87 -24.63 16.07
CA TYR A 235 21.72 -24.51 17.25
C TYR A 235 22.99 -23.73 16.94
N GLU A 236 23.68 -23.28 18.00
CA GLU A 236 24.91 -22.49 17.91
C GLU A 236 26.11 -23.36 18.34
N PRO A 237 26.81 -24.06 17.41
CA PRO A 237 27.97 -24.88 17.75
C PRO A 237 29.15 -24.06 18.29
N GLN A 238 29.27 -22.80 17.86
CA GLN A 238 30.26 -21.82 18.32
C GLN A 238 29.61 -20.44 18.31
N ALA A 239 30.03 -19.57 19.24
CA ALA A 239 29.53 -18.20 19.31
C ALA A 239 29.59 -17.50 17.95
N GLY A 240 28.46 -17.00 17.45
CA GLY A 240 28.31 -16.35 16.16
C GLY A 240 28.15 -17.28 14.96
N ARG A 241 28.01 -18.61 15.16
CA ARG A 241 27.76 -19.58 14.08
C ARG A 241 26.43 -20.31 14.28
N ILE A 242 25.61 -20.37 13.25
CA ILE A 242 24.29 -21.00 13.30
C ILE A 242 24.29 -22.24 12.43
N LYS A 243 23.83 -23.36 12.97
CA LYS A 243 23.73 -24.62 12.26
C LYS A 243 22.34 -25.22 12.40
N LYS A 244 21.81 -25.79 11.32
CA LYS A 244 20.55 -26.53 11.37
C LYS A 244 20.77 -27.88 12.07
N LEU A 245 19.82 -28.31 12.90
CA LEU A 245 19.86 -29.63 13.57
C LEU A 245 19.69 -30.78 12.58
#